data_AF-A0A7S3LAW3-F1
#
_entry.id   AF-A0A7S3LAW3-F1
#
_cell.length_a   1.000
_cell.length_b   1.000
_cell.length_c   1.000
_cell.angle_alpha   90.00
_cell.angle_beta   90.00
_cell.angle_gamma   90.00
#
_symmetry.space_group_name_H-M   'P 1'
#
loop_
_entity.id
_entity.type
_entity.pdbx_description
1 polymer ?
#
loop_
_entity_poly.entity_id
_entity_poly.type
_entity_poly.pdbx_seq_one_letter_code
_entity_poly.pdbx_strand_id
1 'polypeptide(L)'
;PTDAGRVEMSSRFLRHVPVLLVDFPARDSLMQIYGTFNAGMMKLFPSLRGETEAMTEAMVEVYLENQKRFTPAIQPQYFYSPRELSRWVRGIYETIVNIDQGLSREEFVRIWAHEATRLFADRLVDPDERNWCLDCIDEVARKFFAGVDFDAALVRPMFFTKWLSKDTKQIS
;
A
#
# COMPACT_ATOMS: atom_id res chain seq x y z
N PRO A 1 -12.26 -20.67 17.42
CA PRO A 1 -11.93 -19.47 16.61
C PRO A 1 -12.15 -18.22 17.45
N THR A 2 -11.20 -17.30 17.47
CA THR A 2 -11.26 -16.09 18.33
C THR A 2 -11.81 -14.86 17.60
N ASP A 3 -11.96 -14.92 16.28
CA ASP A 3 -12.45 -13.79 15.48
C ASP A 3 -13.95 -13.56 15.69
N ALA A 4 -14.34 -12.28 15.71
CA ALA A 4 -15.73 -11.87 15.75
C ALA A 4 -16.53 -12.47 14.58
N GLY A 5 -17.71 -13.03 14.87
CA GLY A 5 -18.60 -13.61 13.86
C GLY A 5 -18.28 -15.06 13.45
N ARG A 6 -17.25 -15.69 14.02
CA ARG A 6 -16.99 -17.12 13.80
C ARG A 6 -17.78 -18.01 14.76
N VAL A 7 -18.29 -19.12 14.24
CA VAL A 7 -18.95 -20.19 15.03
C VAL A 7 -17.96 -21.32 15.27
N GLU A 8 -17.97 -21.88 16.48
CA GLU A 8 -17.12 -23.02 16.81
C GLU A 8 -17.52 -24.27 16.01
N MET A 9 -16.53 -24.92 15.40
CA MET A 9 -16.73 -26.18 14.70
C MET A 9 -16.83 -27.32 15.71
N SER A 10 -17.70 -28.31 15.43
CA SER A 10 -17.84 -29.46 16.33
C SER A 10 -16.56 -30.30 16.40
N SER A 11 -16.25 -30.82 17.59
CA SER A 11 -15.12 -31.73 17.80
C SER A 11 -15.22 -33.01 16.97
N ARG A 12 -16.45 -33.49 16.71
CA ARG A 12 -16.72 -34.66 15.85
C ARG A 12 -16.21 -34.44 14.42
N PHE A 13 -16.39 -33.22 13.88
CA PHE A 13 -15.87 -32.87 12.56
C PHE A 13 -14.34 -32.70 12.59
N LEU A 14 -13.81 -31.97 13.57
CA LEU A 14 -12.38 -31.67 13.68
C LEU A 14 -11.51 -32.92 13.88
N ARG A 15 -12.06 -34.01 14.43
CA ARG A 15 -11.34 -35.29 14.54
C ARG A 15 -10.93 -35.88 13.19
N HIS A 16 -11.64 -35.56 12.11
CA HIS A 16 -11.39 -36.11 10.77
C HIS A 16 -10.61 -35.16 9.85
N VAL A 17 -10.38 -33.91 10.28
CA VAL A 17 -9.79 -32.88 9.43
C VAL A 17 -8.60 -32.24 10.13
N PRO A 18 -7.36 -32.42 9.63
CA PRO A 18 -6.22 -31.71 10.17
C PRO A 18 -6.37 -30.20 9.90
N VAL A 19 -6.08 -29.38 10.91
CA VAL A 19 -6.13 -27.92 10.82
C VAL A 19 -4.71 -27.38 10.84
N LEU A 20 -4.37 -26.59 9.81
CA LEU A 20 -3.10 -25.88 9.72
C LEU A 20 -3.36 -24.39 9.93
N LEU A 21 -2.66 -23.80 10.90
CA LEU A 21 -2.67 -22.36 11.15
C LEU A 21 -1.62 -21.70 10.25
N VAL A 22 -2.02 -20.68 9.51
CA VAL A 22 -1.12 -19.84 8.72
C VAL A 22 -1.27 -18.41 9.20
N ASP A 23 -0.20 -17.87 9.78
CA ASP A 23 -0.14 -16.49 10.22
C ASP A 23 0.41 -15.57 9.12
N PHE A 24 0.35 -14.26 9.34
CA PHE A 24 0.90 -13.29 8.41
C PHE A 24 2.43 -13.39 8.32
N PRO A 25 3.03 -13.15 7.13
CA PRO A 25 4.47 -13.18 6.96
C PRO A 25 5.17 -12.11 7.81
N ALA A 26 6.36 -12.44 8.32
CA ALA A 26 7.21 -11.47 9.00
C ALA A 26 7.73 -10.39 8.03
N ARG A 27 8.24 -9.28 8.58
CA ARG A 27 8.78 -8.15 7.80
C ARG A 27 9.74 -8.59 6.70
N ASP A 28 10.72 -9.44 7.02
CA ASP A 28 11.73 -9.87 6.05
C ASP A 28 11.12 -10.70 4.91
N SER A 29 10.11 -11.51 5.21
CA SER A 29 9.34 -12.24 4.19
C SER A 29 8.53 -11.29 3.32
N LEU A 30 7.88 -10.27 3.89
CA LEU A 30 7.18 -9.23 3.12
C LEU A 30 8.16 -8.49 2.20
N MET A 31 9.33 -8.10 2.72
CA MET A 31 10.39 -7.47 1.94
C MET A 31 10.82 -8.33 0.75
N GLN A 32 11.03 -9.63 0.95
CA GLN A 32 11.41 -10.54 -0.13
C GLN A 32 10.30 -10.72 -1.18
N ILE A 33 9.06 -10.94 -0.72
CA ILE A 33 7.90 -11.17 -1.59
C ILE A 33 7.63 -9.92 -2.43
N TYR A 34 7.46 -8.76 -1.79
CA TYR A 34 7.11 -7.52 -2.49
C TYR A 34 8.30 -6.88 -3.20
N GLY A 35 9.53 -7.10 -2.74
CA GLY A 35 10.73 -6.73 -3.48
C GLY A 35 10.80 -7.43 -4.83
N THR A 36 10.42 -8.71 -4.88
CA THR A 36 10.35 -9.46 -6.15
C THR A 36 9.29 -8.89 -7.10
N PHE A 37 8.09 -8.58 -6.58
CA PHE A 37 7.02 -7.98 -7.38
C PHE A 37 7.40 -6.59 -7.90
N ASN A 38 7.92 -5.73 -7.03
CA ASN A 38 8.34 -4.37 -7.36
C ASN A 38 9.48 -4.40 -8.38
N ALA A 39 10.48 -5.27 -8.21
CA ALA A 39 11.56 -5.43 -9.18
C ALA A 39 11.05 -5.87 -10.55
N GLY A 40 10.05 -6.75 -10.60
CA GLY A 40 9.38 -7.15 -11.83
C GLY A 40 8.69 -5.97 -12.52
N MET A 41 7.91 -5.20 -11.77
CA MET A 41 7.21 -4.02 -12.26
C MET A 41 8.18 -2.94 -12.77
N MET A 42 9.26 -2.65 -12.04
CA MET A 42 10.25 -1.63 -12.39
C MET A 42 11.05 -1.95 -13.65
N LYS A 43 11.01 -3.18 -14.18
CA LYS A 43 11.61 -3.49 -15.49
C LYS A 43 10.96 -2.71 -16.64
N LEU A 44 9.71 -2.29 -16.47
CA LEU A 44 8.98 -1.48 -17.46
C LEU A 44 9.43 -0.01 -17.45
N PHE A 45 10.11 0.43 -16.38
CA PHE A 45 10.54 1.83 -16.19
C PHE A 45 12.01 1.88 -15.78
N PRO A 46 12.95 1.75 -16.75
CA PRO A 46 14.38 1.65 -16.46
C PRO A 46 14.95 2.82 -15.64
N SER A 47 14.40 4.02 -15.80
CA SER A 47 14.79 5.23 -15.04
C SER A 47 14.49 5.11 -13.53
N LEU A 48 13.52 4.29 -13.14
CA LEU A 48 13.07 4.15 -11.75
C LEU A 48 13.55 2.85 -11.09
N ARG A 49 14.36 2.04 -11.79
CA ARG A 49 14.86 0.77 -11.24
C ARG A 49 15.60 0.95 -9.92
N GLY A 50 16.31 2.07 -9.74
CA GLY A 50 17.02 2.41 -8.51
C GLY A 50 16.11 2.60 -7.29
N GLU A 51 14.83 2.89 -7.49
CA GLU A 51 13.87 3.13 -6.40
C GLU A 51 13.21 1.85 -5.88
N THR A 52 13.51 0.67 -6.45
CA THR A 52 12.82 -0.60 -6.13
C THR A 52 12.91 -0.96 -4.64
N GLU A 53 14.11 -0.85 -4.06
CA GLU A 53 14.35 -1.19 -2.65
C GLU A 53 13.66 -0.18 -1.73
N ALA A 54 13.89 1.12 -1.96
CA ALA A 54 13.26 2.22 -1.24
C ALA A 54 11.72 2.13 -1.27
N MET A 55 11.14 1.86 -2.43
CA MET A 55 9.69 1.64 -2.58
C MET A 55 9.22 0.46 -1.71
N THR A 56 9.94 -0.65 -1.74
CA THR A 56 9.54 -1.86 -1.01
C THR A 56 9.60 -1.63 0.50
N GLU A 57 10.67 -0.99 0.99
CA GLU A 57 10.81 -0.63 2.40
C GLU A 57 9.70 0.32 2.84
N ALA A 58 9.44 1.36 2.05
CA ALA A 58 8.38 2.33 2.31
C ALA A 58 7.00 1.67 2.38
N MET A 59 6.67 0.79 1.42
CA MET A 59 5.39 0.08 1.41
C MET A 59 5.20 -0.80 2.63
N VAL A 60 6.23 -1.58 2.99
CA VAL A 60 6.17 -2.48 4.14
C VAL A 60 6.09 -1.69 5.45
N GLU A 61 6.78 -0.56 5.57
CA GLU A 61 6.71 0.31 6.75
C GLU A 61 5.32 0.92 6.93
N VAL A 62 4.74 1.54 5.89
CA VAL A 62 3.36 2.08 5.95
C VAL A 62 2.37 0.99 6.34
N TYR A 63 2.50 -0.20 5.74
CA TYR A 63 1.63 -1.34 6.04
C TYR A 63 1.71 -1.76 7.51
N LEU A 64 2.92 -1.93 8.05
CA LEU A 64 3.12 -2.39 9.42
C LEU A 64 2.67 -1.34 10.45
N GLU A 65 2.95 -0.05 10.21
CA GLU A 65 2.51 1.03 11.10
C GLU A 65 0.98 1.15 11.13
N ASN A 66 0.31 1.05 9.97
CA ASN A 66 -1.15 1.03 9.90
C ASN A 66 -1.75 -0.21 10.57
N GLN A 67 -1.21 -1.41 10.29
CA GLN A 67 -1.67 -2.67 10.90
C GLN A 67 -1.53 -2.65 12.43
N LYS A 68 -0.46 -2.03 12.94
CA LYS A 68 -0.20 -1.92 14.39
C LYS A 68 -1.16 -0.94 15.06
N ARG A 69 -1.45 0.19 14.42
CA ARG A 69 -2.27 1.25 15.02
C ARG A 69 -3.77 0.97 14.90
N PHE A 70 -4.22 0.55 13.73
CA PHE A 70 -5.63 0.40 13.41
C PHE A 70 -6.00 -1.08 13.45
N THR A 71 -6.75 -1.46 14.50
CA THR A 71 -7.10 -2.86 14.75
C THR A 71 -8.62 -3.08 14.73
N PRO A 72 -9.09 -4.31 14.48
CA PRO A 72 -10.51 -4.65 14.53
C PRO A 72 -11.18 -4.39 15.90
N ALA A 73 -10.38 -4.23 16.96
CA ALA A 73 -10.86 -3.88 18.30
C ALA A 73 -11.32 -2.41 18.41
N ILE A 74 -10.76 -1.51 17.58
CA ILE A 74 -11.15 -0.11 17.49
C ILE A 74 -12.39 0.01 16.60
N GLN A 75 -12.31 -0.54 15.39
CA GLN A 75 -13.40 -0.57 14.41
C GLN A 75 -13.34 -1.88 13.62
N PRO A 76 -14.46 -2.60 13.40
CA PRO A 76 -14.45 -3.91 12.74
C PRO A 76 -13.81 -3.91 11.34
N GLN A 77 -13.89 -2.79 10.62
CA GLN A 77 -13.33 -2.60 9.28
C GLN A 77 -11.82 -2.32 9.26
N TYR A 78 -11.18 -2.08 10.41
CA TYR A 78 -9.73 -1.81 10.52
C TYR A 78 -8.93 -3.11 10.51
N PHE A 79 -9.15 -3.90 9.46
CA PHE A 79 -8.45 -5.14 9.21
C PHE A 79 -7.46 -4.94 8.06
N TYR A 80 -6.19 -5.22 8.31
CA TYR A 80 -5.10 -5.12 7.34
C TYR A 80 -4.45 -6.48 7.11
N SER A 81 -4.13 -6.78 5.86
CA SER A 81 -3.50 -8.02 5.44
C SER A 81 -2.48 -7.76 4.33
N PRO A 82 -1.65 -8.74 3.94
CA PRO A 82 -0.78 -8.60 2.77
C PRO A 82 -1.55 -8.29 1.46
N ARG A 83 -2.87 -8.50 1.41
CA ARG A 83 -3.69 -8.12 0.23
C ARG A 83 -3.59 -6.62 -0.06
N GLU A 84 -3.45 -5.78 0.95
CA GLU A 84 -3.25 -4.34 0.81
C GLU A 84 -1.98 -4.04 0.01
N LEU A 85 -0.85 -4.67 0.36
CA LEU A 85 0.41 -4.54 -0.38
C LEU A 85 0.27 -5.01 -1.83
N SER A 86 -0.41 -6.15 -2.06
CA SER A 86 -0.66 -6.63 -3.43
C SER A 86 -1.56 -5.69 -4.25
N ARG A 87 -2.59 -5.10 -3.62
CA ARG A 87 -3.42 -4.07 -4.26
C ARG A 87 -2.61 -2.81 -4.58
N TRP A 88 -1.69 -2.43 -3.70
CA TRP A 88 -0.83 -1.26 -3.89
C TRP A 88 0.11 -1.43 -5.09
N VAL A 89 0.82 -2.56 -5.19
CA VAL A 89 1.65 -2.87 -6.37
C VAL A 89 0.82 -2.81 -7.65
N ARG A 90 -0.38 -3.40 -7.61
CA ARG A 90 -1.29 -3.42 -8.76
C ARG A 90 -1.80 -2.02 -9.12
N GLY A 91 -2.19 -1.20 -8.15
CA GLY A 91 -2.68 0.17 -8.39
C GLY A 91 -1.60 1.05 -9.01
N ILE A 92 -0.36 0.92 -8.53
CA ILE A 92 0.81 1.58 -9.12
C ILE A 92 1.00 1.10 -10.57
N TYR A 93 1.02 -0.20 -10.81
CA TYR A 93 1.15 -0.76 -12.15
C TYR A 93 0.05 -0.25 -13.12
N GLU A 94 -1.22 -0.31 -12.72
CA GLU A 94 -2.35 0.12 -13.53
C GLU A 94 -2.32 1.63 -13.85
N THR A 95 -1.70 2.43 -12.97
CA THR A 95 -1.51 3.86 -13.18
C THR A 95 -0.39 4.12 -14.18
N ILE A 96 0.75 3.47 -14.01
CA ILE A 96 1.95 3.78 -14.80
C ILE A 96 1.91 3.13 -16.19
N VAL A 97 1.25 1.98 -16.38
CA VAL A 97 1.21 1.29 -17.70
C VAL A 97 0.58 2.13 -18.82
N ASN A 98 -0.18 3.17 -18.49
CA ASN A 98 -0.81 4.08 -19.44
C ASN A 98 -0.03 5.40 -19.63
N ILE A 99 1.21 5.51 -19.14
CA ILE A 99 2.03 6.72 -19.22
C ILE A 99 3.09 6.54 -20.31
N ASP A 100 2.89 7.18 -21.46
CA ASP A 100 3.74 7.03 -22.65
C ASP A 100 5.04 7.87 -22.60
N GLN A 101 5.10 8.93 -21.78
CA GLN A 101 6.19 9.92 -21.83
C GLN A 101 7.34 9.65 -20.84
N GLY A 102 7.36 8.48 -20.21
CA GLY A 102 8.22 8.21 -19.06
C GLY A 102 7.68 8.87 -17.78
N LEU A 103 8.23 8.46 -16.63
CA LEU A 103 7.77 8.90 -15.32
C LEU A 103 8.95 9.54 -14.57
N SER A 104 8.78 10.79 -14.13
CA SER A 104 9.73 11.43 -13.21
C SER A 104 9.66 10.78 -11.83
N ARG A 105 10.66 11.03 -11.00
CA ARG A 105 10.71 10.44 -9.66
C ARG A 105 9.65 11.05 -8.74
N GLU A 106 9.39 12.35 -8.89
CA GLU A 106 8.35 13.08 -8.19
C GLU A 106 6.97 12.53 -8.53
N GLU A 107 6.69 12.29 -9.82
CA GLU A 107 5.43 11.68 -10.26
C GLU A 107 5.28 10.25 -9.74
N PHE A 108 6.38 9.49 -9.70
CA PHE A 108 6.38 8.15 -9.13
C PHE A 108 6.03 8.14 -7.64
N VAL A 109 6.69 8.99 -6.83
CA VAL A 109 6.39 9.12 -5.39
C VAL A 109 4.96 9.59 -5.18
N ARG A 110 4.45 10.48 -6.02
CA ARG A 110 3.06 10.92 -5.96
C ARG A 110 2.06 9.81 -6.22
N ILE A 111 2.29 8.98 -7.25
CA ILE A 111 1.43 7.81 -7.54
C ILE A 111 1.47 6.82 -6.37
N TRP A 112 2.67 6.57 -5.83
CA TRP A 112 2.86 5.72 -4.66
C TRP A 112 2.05 6.23 -3.46
N ALA A 113 2.15 7.52 -3.12
CA ALA A 113 1.45 8.13 -1.99
C ALA A 113 -0.08 8.20 -2.19
N HIS A 114 -0.51 8.43 -3.44
CA HIS A 114 -1.93 8.42 -3.80
C HIS A 114 -2.56 7.05 -3.57
N GLU A 115 -1.93 6.00 -4.07
CA GLU A 115 -2.41 4.63 -3.86
C GLU A 115 -2.36 4.22 -2.37
N ALA A 116 -1.35 4.70 -1.62
CA ALA A 116 -1.31 4.54 -0.17
C ALA A 116 -2.55 5.16 0.50
N THR A 117 -2.84 6.43 0.16
CA THR A 117 -3.98 7.16 0.72
C THR A 117 -5.29 6.41 0.46
N ARG A 118 -5.51 5.94 -0.78
CA ARG A 118 -6.71 5.20 -1.16
C ARG A 118 -6.86 3.87 -0.44
N LEU A 119 -5.75 3.19 -0.15
CA LEU A 119 -5.78 1.87 0.49
C LEU A 119 -5.91 1.95 2.00
N PHE A 120 -5.23 2.91 2.63
CA PHE A 120 -5.07 2.98 4.08
C PHE A 120 -5.96 4.03 4.73
N ALA A 121 -6.11 5.22 4.13
CA ALA A 121 -6.86 6.33 4.73
C ALA A 121 -8.36 6.30 4.42
N ASP A 122 -8.78 5.85 3.22
CA ASP A 122 -10.19 5.87 2.81
C ASP A 122 -11.10 4.97 3.67
N ARG A 123 -10.53 4.00 4.38
CA ARG A 123 -11.28 3.12 5.31
C ARG A 123 -11.44 3.69 6.71
N LEU A 124 -10.70 4.74 7.05
CA LEU A 124 -10.69 5.34 8.38
C LEU A 124 -11.87 6.31 8.54
N VAL A 125 -12.54 6.23 9.67
CA VAL A 125 -13.78 6.97 9.96
C VAL A 125 -13.46 8.32 10.59
N ASP A 126 -12.52 8.35 11.53
CA ASP A 126 -12.22 9.55 12.30
C ASP A 126 -11.25 10.47 11.53
N PRO A 127 -11.49 11.80 11.50
CA PRO A 127 -10.59 12.76 10.87
C PRO A 127 -9.16 12.73 11.42
N ASP A 128 -8.97 12.52 12.73
CA ASP A 128 -7.65 12.49 13.34
C ASP A 128 -6.89 11.20 12.97
N GLU A 129 -7.61 10.08 12.83
CA GLU A 129 -7.04 8.83 12.31
C GLU A 129 -6.59 8.99 10.86
N ARG A 130 -7.41 9.65 10.03
CA ARG A 130 -7.06 9.97 8.65
C ARG A 130 -5.84 10.87 8.59
N ASN A 131 -5.80 11.95 9.38
CA ASN A 131 -4.65 12.86 9.44
C ASN A 131 -3.38 12.11 9.86
N TRP A 132 -3.45 11.25 10.88
CA TRP A 132 -2.30 10.45 11.29
C TRP A 132 -1.81 9.51 10.16
N CYS A 133 -2.72 8.83 9.46
CA CYS A 133 -2.34 7.93 8.36
C CYS A 133 -1.65 8.70 7.23
N LEU A 134 -2.17 9.88 6.94
CA LEU A 134 -1.64 10.79 5.94
C LEU A 134 -0.25 11.31 6.33
N ASP A 135 -0.05 11.69 7.58
CA ASP A 135 1.25 12.11 8.11
C ASP A 135 2.26 10.95 8.08
N CYS A 136 1.83 9.73 8.45
CA CYS A 136 2.65 8.53 8.38
C CYS A 136 3.13 8.25 6.94
N ILE A 137 2.25 8.39 5.94
CA ILE A 137 2.62 8.22 4.52
C ILE A 137 3.68 9.28 4.13
N ASP A 138 3.47 10.54 4.51
CA ASP A 138 4.36 11.64 4.16
C ASP A 138 5.73 11.51 4.87
N GLU A 139 5.76 11.05 6.12
CA GLU A 139 6.99 10.75 6.88
C GLU A 139 7.78 9.61 6.25
N VAL A 140 7.11 8.50 5.91
CA VAL A 140 7.74 7.34 5.27
C VAL A 140 8.26 7.70 3.88
N ALA A 141 7.54 8.53 3.11
CA ALA A 141 8.01 9.02 1.83
C ALA A 141 9.33 9.80 1.98
N ARG A 142 9.40 10.73 2.94
CA ARG A 142 10.59 11.52 3.24
C ARG A 142 11.77 10.68 3.71
N LYS A 143 11.48 9.59 4.42
CA LYS A 143 12.49 8.66 4.93
C LYS A 143 13.19 7.87 3.82
N PHE A 144 12.46 7.37 2.84
CA PHE A 144 12.99 6.42 1.85
C PHE A 144 13.32 7.02 0.48
N PHE A 145 12.63 8.08 0.05
CA PHE A 145 12.82 8.65 -1.30
C PHE A 145 13.76 9.89 -1.29
N ALA A 146 15.07 9.68 -1.20
CA ALA A 146 16.03 10.77 -1.05
C ALA A 146 16.25 11.65 -2.30
N GLY A 147 16.02 12.96 -2.25
CA GLY A 147 16.26 13.86 -3.39
C GLY A 147 15.05 14.04 -4.31
N VAL A 148 13.84 13.88 -3.74
CA VAL A 148 12.57 14.23 -4.35
C VAL A 148 12.11 15.56 -3.76
N ASP A 149 11.54 16.42 -4.60
CA ASP A 149 10.82 17.60 -4.12
C ASP A 149 9.46 17.17 -3.55
N PHE A 150 9.41 16.98 -2.22
CA PHE A 150 8.20 16.56 -1.52
C PHE A 150 7.11 17.63 -1.52
N ASP A 151 7.49 18.91 -1.60
CA ASP A 151 6.53 20.02 -1.65
C ASP A 151 5.84 20.09 -3.01
N ALA A 152 6.38 19.46 -4.05
CA ALA A 152 5.70 19.25 -5.34
C ALA A 152 5.01 17.88 -5.41
N ALA A 153 5.66 16.82 -4.90
CA ALA A 153 5.18 15.44 -5.04
C ALA A 153 3.99 15.12 -4.13
N LEU A 154 3.91 15.71 -2.93
CA LEU A 154 2.89 15.38 -1.92
C LEU A 154 1.77 16.43 -1.81
N VAL A 155 1.70 17.39 -2.74
CA VAL A 155 0.62 18.40 -2.76
C VAL A 155 -0.73 17.73 -2.92
N ARG A 156 -1.63 18.04 -1.99
CA ARG A 156 -3.04 17.66 -2.08
C ARG A 156 -3.83 18.78 -2.78
N PRO A 157 -4.80 18.44 -3.65
CA PRO A 157 -5.31 17.10 -3.90
C PRO A 157 -4.47 16.29 -4.92
N MET A 158 -4.28 15.01 -4.62
CA MET A 158 -3.67 14.05 -5.54
C MET A 158 -4.77 13.48 -6.44
N PHE A 159 -5.24 14.21 -7.44
CA PHE A 159 -6.24 13.69 -8.38
C PHE A 159 -5.58 13.02 -9.58
N PHE A 160 -5.80 11.71 -9.75
CA PHE A 160 -5.57 10.98 -10.98
C PHE A 160 -6.95 10.58 -11.56
N THR A 161 -7.33 11.13 -12.71
CA THR A 161 -8.59 10.75 -13.37
C THR A 161 -8.36 10.35 -14.83
N LYS A 162 -9.12 9.37 -15.30
CA LYS A 162 -9.18 8.94 -16.72
C LYS A 162 -10.29 9.64 -17.53
N TRP A 163 -11.02 10.57 -16.92
CA TRP A 163 -12.21 11.17 -17.53
C TRP A 163 -11.90 12.35 -18.46
N LEU A 164 -10.74 13.01 -18.29
CA LEU A 164 -10.39 14.22 -19.04
C LEU A 164 -9.38 13.99 -20.17
N SER A 165 -8.62 12.89 -20.15
CA SER A 165 -7.75 12.46 -21.24
C SER A 165 -7.53 10.96 -21.23
N LYS A 166 -7.19 10.40 -22.39
CA LYS A 166 -6.81 8.98 -22.57
C LYS A 166 -5.59 8.60 -21.70
N ASP A 167 -4.77 9.60 -21.36
CA ASP A 167 -3.65 9.53 -20.44
C ASP A 167 -4.07 10.01 -19.04
N THR A 168 -3.57 9.34 -18.00
CA THR A 168 -3.78 9.77 -16.62
C THR A 168 -2.93 11.02 -16.36
N LYS A 169 -3.55 12.19 -16.29
CA LYS A 169 -2.87 13.47 -16.00
C LYS A 169 -3.37 14.08 -14.68
N GLN A 170 -2.46 14.77 -14.00
CA GLN A 170 -2.78 15.64 -12.87
C GLN A 170 -3.67 16.80 -13.33
N ILE A 171 -4.72 17.09 -12.56
CA ILE A 171 -5.52 18.30 -12.73
C ILE A 171 -4.99 19.32 -11.72
N SER A 172 -4.57 20.48 -12.22
CA SER A 172 -4.14 21.66 -11.45
C SER A 172 -5.29 22.28 -10.66
#